data_AF-A0A821V657-F1
#
_entry.id   AF-A0A821V657-F1
#
_cell.length_a   1.000
_cell.length_b   1.000
_cell.length_c   1.000
_cell.angle_alpha   90.00
_cell.angle_beta   90.00
_cell.angle_gamma   90.00
#
_symmetry.space_group_name_H-M   'P 1'
#
loop_
_entity.id
_entity.type
_entity.pdbx_description
1 polymer ?
#
loop_
_entity_poly.entity_id
_entity_poly.type
_entity_poly.pdbx_seq_one_letter_code
_entity_poly.pdbx_strand_id
1 'polypeptide(L)'
;MAYSNMNETTSALRFADMGSLPKRMLAPIEGYEKVPVVTLEEAVKPLVKIVPKVERNVFVVKQNCQEPEDGLNTDESASIMLYTYESMPHEDSLYVKLNETLRSEQRKNLIPWFLYLRLILTALDRLPTERRNAFRGVKENLCAEYPKGKPQFDLLEPAPVPNPTIQPKKSSQVKSSSSAISATATAKPIAGAMEQQFATMKLSTNTKSR
;
A
#
# COMPACT_ATOMS: atom_id res chain seq x y z
N MET A 1 17.49 -29.60 -30.29
CA MET A 1 17.61 -28.26 -29.69
C MET A 1 16.21 -27.79 -29.32
N ALA A 2 15.86 -27.78 -28.04
CA ALA A 2 14.52 -27.42 -27.57
C ALA A 2 14.56 -26.00 -26.99
N TYR A 3 14.07 -25.02 -27.76
CA TYR A 3 13.71 -23.70 -27.27
C TYR A 3 12.19 -23.70 -27.11
N SER A 4 11.70 -23.87 -25.89
CA SER A 4 10.29 -23.59 -25.54
C SER A 4 10.16 -23.55 -24.02
N ASN A 5 9.36 -22.61 -23.51
CA ASN A 5 8.77 -22.56 -22.16
C ASN A 5 9.50 -21.76 -21.05
N MET A 6 10.26 -20.71 -21.37
CA MET A 6 10.73 -19.76 -20.32
C MET A 6 9.89 -18.48 -20.20
N ASN A 7 9.03 -18.14 -21.17
CA ASN A 7 8.27 -16.88 -21.16
C ASN A 7 6.85 -16.97 -20.55
N GLU A 8 6.18 -18.12 -20.66
CA GLU A 8 4.82 -18.29 -20.10
C GLU A 8 4.82 -18.35 -18.57
N THR A 9 5.83 -19.01 -17.99
CA THR A 9 5.94 -19.22 -16.55
C THR A 9 6.07 -17.89 -15.79
N THR A 10 6.88 -16.97 -16.32
CA THR A 10 7.15 -15.63 -15.77
C THR A 10 5.89 -14.76 -15.78
N SER A 11 5.15 -14.76 -16.89
CA SER A 11 3.89 -14.01 -17.01
C SER A 11 2.80 -14.57 -16.07
N ALA A 12 2.72 -15.88 -15.92
CA ALA A 12 1.77 -16.54 -15.01
C ALA A 12 2.12 -16.36 -13.51
N LEU A 13 3.38 -16.12 -13.17
CA LEU A 13 3.80 -15.70 -11.82
C LEU A 13 3.21 -14.33 -11.47
N ARG A 14 3.35 -13.35 -12.37
CA ARG A 14 2.92 -11.94 -12.18
C ARG A 14 1.46 -11.77 -11.78
N PHE A 15 0.54 -12.49 -12.43
CA PHE A 15 -0.89 -12.29 -12.18
C PHE A 15 -1.39 -12.92 -10.89
N ALA A 16 -0.73 -13.99 -10.43
CA ALA A 16 -1.27 -14.87 -9.42
C ALA A 16 -0.46 -14.92 -8.12
N ASP A 17 0.57 -14.07 -7.99
CA ASP A 17 1.37 -13.96 -6.78
C ASP A 17 0.55 -13.35 -5.65
N MET A 18 0.06 -14.21 -4.75
CA MET A 18 -0.47 -13.83 -3.46
C MET A 18 0.58 -14.26 -2.43
N GLY A 19 1.27 -13.27 -1.86
CA GLY A 19 1.81 -13.45 -0.52
C GLY A 19 0.63 -13.51 0.46
N SER A 20 0.75 -14.28 1.54
CA SER A 20 -0.28 -14.39 2.57
C SER A 20 -0.76 -12.99 2.98
N LEU A 21 -2.03 -12.69 2.76
CA LEU A 21 -2.60 -11.44 3.24
C LEU A 21 -2.64 -11.48 4.77
N PRO A 22 -2.32 -10.37 5.45
CA PRO A 22 -2.47 -10.30 6.89
C PRO A 22 -3.94 -10.53 7.23
N LYS A 23 -4.23 -11.56 8.03
CA LYS A 23 -5.59 -11.95 8.48
C LYS A 23 -6.21 -10.95 9.46
N ARG A 24 -5.49 -9.87 9.76
CA ARG A 24 -5.86 -8.83 10.73
C ARG A 24 -5.65 -7.47 10.11
N MET A 25 -6.45 -6.51 10.54
CA MET A 25 -6.29 -5.13 10.11
C MET A 25 -4.98 -4.56 10.68
N LEU A 26 -4.05 -4.18 9.80
CA LEU A 26 -2.83 -3.51 10.21
C LEU A 26 -3.10 -2.02 10.49
N ALA A 27 -2.30 -1.42 11.36
CA ALA A 27 -2.37 0.02 11.63
C ALA A 27 -2.21 0.81 10.31
N PRO A 28 -2.94 1.94 10.14
CA PRO A 28 -2.78 2.84 9.00
C PRO A 28 -1.32 3.25 8.82
N ILE A 29 -0.90 3.42 7.56
CA ILE A 29 0.43 3.95 7.24
C ILE A 29 0.35 5.46 7.39
N GLU A 30 1.05 6.00 8.38
CA GLU A 30 1.08 7.44 8.67
C GLU A 30 2.47 8.02 8.38
N GLY A 31 2.52 9.32 8.06
CA GLY A 31 3.76 10.10 7.96
C GLY A 31 4.31 10.26 6.54
N TYR A 32 4.02 9.34 5.61
CA TYR A 32 4.44 9.49 4.21
C TYR A 32 3.80 10.72 3.53
N GLU A 33 2.59 11.11 3.94
CA GLU A 33 1.90 12.28 3.39
C GLU A 33 2.63 13.60 3.67
N LYS A 34 3.42 13.64 4.75
CA LYS A 34 4.16 14.82 5.21
C LYS A 34 5.49 14.99 4.46
N VAL A 35 5.93 13.98 3.71
CA VAL A 35 7.16 14.08 2.92
C VAL A 35 6.88 14.83 1.62
N PRO A 36 7.85 15.63 1.12
CA PRO A 36 7.68 16.30 -0.16
C PRO A 36 7.63 15.29 -1.30
N VAL A 37 6.95 15.65 -2.39
CA VAL A 37 7.09 14.93 -3.67
C VAL A 37 8.46 15.29 -4.23
N VAL A 38 9.25 14.27 -4.57
CA VAL A 38 10.63 14.41 -5.07
C VAL A 38 10.80 13.69 -6.40
N THR A 39 11.93 13.85 -7.07
CA THR A 39 12.24 13.10 -8.31
C THR A 39 12.38 11.61 -8.03
N LEU A 40 12.28 10.77 -9.07
CA LEU A 40 12.36 9.33 -8.90
C LEU A 40 13.72 8.88 -8.35
N GLU A 41 14.82 9.54 -8.75
CA GLU A 41 16.16 9.26 -8.23
C GLU A 41 16.24 9.51 -6.72
N GLU A 42 15.76 10.66 -6.24
CA GLU A 42 15.73 10.97 -4.81
C GLU A 42 14.83 10.00 -4.03
N ALA A 43 13.69 9.62 -4.63
CA ALA A 43 12.75 8.71 -4.02
C ALA A 43 13.33 7.30 -3.76
N VAL A 44 14.24 6.83 -4.62
CA VAL A 44 14.83 5.49 -4.48
C VAL A 44 16.15 5.47 -3.70
N LYS A 45 16.77 6.61 -3.37
CA LYS A 45 18.02 6.66 -2.60
C LYS A 45 17.97 5.85 -1.29
N PRO A 46 16.90 5.92 -0.47
CA PRO A 46 16.82 5.12 0.75
C PRO A 46 16.65 3.61 0.47
N LEU A 47 16.26 3.24 -0.75
CA LEU A 47 15.92 1.87 -1.16
C LEU A 47 17.10 1.10 -1.75
N VAL A 48 18.24 1.76 -2.02
CA VAL A 48 19.42 1.14 -2.66
C VAL A 48 19.91 -0.11 -1.92
N LYS A 49 19.76 -0.15 -0.59
CA LYS A 49 20.14 -1.31 0.24
C LYS A 49 19.07 -2.41 0.30
N ILE A 50 17.84 -2.11 -0.10
CA ILE A 50 16.67 -2.99 0.03
C ILE A 50 16.39 -3.67 -1.32
N VAL A 51 16.41 -2.87 -2.39
CA VAL A 51 16.08 -3.26 -3.76
C VAL A 51 17.36 -3.26 -4.61
N PRO A 52 17.87 -4.44 -5.00
CA PRO A 52 19.06 -4.54 -5.83
C PRO A 52 18.88 -3.82 -7.17
N LYS A 53 19.93 -3.13 -7.61
CA LYS A 53 19.98 -2.45 -8.93
C LYS A 53 18.88 -1.40 -9.16
N VAL A 54 18.24 -0.89 -8.10
CA VAL A 54 17.13 0.07 -8.22
C VAL A 54 17.50 1.32 -9.01
N GLU A 55 18.72 1.85 -8.83
CA GLU A 55 19.19 3.04 -9.56
C GLU A 55 19.32 2.78 -11.07
N ARG A 56 19.81 1.59 -11.44
CA ARG A 56 19.87 1.16 -12.84
C ARG A 56 18.46 1.02 -13.43
N ASN A 57 17.53 0.44 -12.67
CA ASN A 57 16.15 0.29 -13.12
C ASN A 57 15.49 1.67 -13.31
N VAL A 58 15.72 2.62 -12.40
CA VAL A 58 15.27 4.02 -12.51
C VAL A 58 15.76 4.64 -13.82
N PHE A 59 17.05 4.48 -14.14
CA PHE A 59 17.59 4.97 -15.40
C PHE A 59 16.83 4.40 -16.61
N VAL A 60 16.60 3.09 -16.64
CA VAL A 60 15.89 2.41 -17.74
C VAL A 60 14.44 2.91 -17.87
N VAL A 61 13.68 2.96 -16.77
CA VAL A 61 12.26 3.36 -16.84
C VAL A 61 12.09 4.82 -17.21
N LYS A 62 13.00 5.71 -16.82
CA LYS A 62 12.95 7.13 -17.20
C LYS A 62 13.21 7.34 -18.69
N GLN A 63 14.06 6.52 -19.32
CA GLN A 63 14.23 6.57 -20.77
C GLN A 63 12.96 6.16 -21.51
N ASN A 64 12.14 5.28 -20.93
CA ASN A 64 10.89 4.82 -21.52
C ASN A 64 9.69 5.74 -21.23
N CYS A 65 9.84 6.75 -20.36
CA CYS A 65 8.77 7.68 -19.95
C CYS A 65 9.06 9.12 -20.37
N GLN A 66 9.80 9.31 -21.47
CA GLN A 66 9.99 10.63 -22.07
C GLN A 66 8.63 11.10 -22.62
N GLU A 67 8.19 12.30 -22.23
CA GLU A 67 6.96 12.95 -22.72
C GLU A 67 5.66 12.15 -22.52
N PRO A 68 5.25 11.86 -21.27
CA PRO A 68 3.98 11.19 -21.00
C PRO A 68 2.77 12.03 -21.45
N GLU A 69 1.83 11.43 -22.18
CA GLU A 69 0.62 12.09 -22.70
C GLU A 69 -0.46 12.28 -21.61
N ASP A 70 -0.35 11.56 -20.50
CA ASP A 70 -1.42 11.32 -19.53
C ASP A 70 -1.56 12.42 -18.45
N GLY A 71 -0.93 13.58 -18.66
CA GLY A 71 -0.89 14.68 -17.67
C GLY A 71 0.03 14.41 -16.48
N LEU A 72 0.78 13.31 -16.51
CA LEU A 72 1.85 13.00 -15.55
C LEU A 72 3.12 13.74 -15.91
N ASN A 73 4.02 13.95 -14.94
CA ASN A 73 5.41 14.26 -15.26
C ASN A 73 6.21 12.97 -15.50
N THR A 74 7.42 13.10 -16.04
CA THR A 74 8.31 11.96 -16.32
C THR A 74 8.61 11.12 -15.08
N ASP A 75 8.84 11.72 -13.92
CA ASP A 75 9.14 10.99 -12.68
C ASP A 75 7.93 10.20 -12.16
N GLU A 76 6.73 10.77 -12.28
CA GLU A 76 5.46 10.15 -11.92
C GLU A 76 5.17 8.94 -12.80
N SER A 77 5.22 9.11 -14.12
CA SER A 77 5.07 8.02 -15.09
C SER A 77 6.12 6.92 -14.86
N ALA A 78 7.38 7.33 -14.70
CA ALA A 78 8.47 6.39 -14.43
C ALA A 78 8.30 5.66 -13.10
N SER A 79 7.70 6.28 -12.07
CA SER A 79 7.42 5.63 -10.79
C SER A 79 6.40 4.49 -10.92
N ILE A 80 5.36 4.69 -11.74
CA ILE A 80 4.35 3.66 -12.05
C ILE A 80 5.00 2.56 -12.89
N MET A 81 5.78 2.93 -13.92
CA MET A 81 6.50 1.95 -14.74
C MET A 81 7.44 1.10 -13.88
N LEU A 82 8.19 1.72 -12.96
CA LEU A 82 9.09 1.01 -12.04
C LEU A 82 8.35 0.02 -11.14
N TYR A 83 7.13 0.34 -10.70
CA TYR A 83 6.29 -0.59 -9.94
C TYR A 83 5.87 -1.81 -10.78
N THR A 84 5.77 -1.66 -12.10
CA THR A 84 5.41 -2.77 -13.00
C THR A 84 6.61 -3.45 -13.66
N TYR A 85 7.82 -2.91 -13.42
CA TYR A 85 9.06 -3.36 -14.01
C TYR A 85 9.55 -4.62 -13.32
N GLU A 86 9.78 -5.67 -14.11
CA GLU A 86 10.27 -6.94 -13.63
C GLU A 86 11.80 -6.96 -13.66
N SER A 87 12.39 -7.17 -12.50
CA SER A 87 13.83 -7.41 -12.36
C SER A 87 14.11 -8.90 -12.43
N MET A 88 15.32 -9.25 -12.86
CA MET A 88 15.82 -10.61 -12.83
C MET A 88 16.93 -10.70 -11.77
N PRO A 89 16.77 -11.53 -10.73
CA PRO A 89 15.63 -12.44 -10.48
C PRO A 89 14.34 -11.72 -10.01
N HIS A 90 13.18 -12.37 -10.14
CA HIS A 90 11.84 -11.81 -9.87
C HIS A 90 11.72 -11.21 -8.46
N GLU A 91 12.30 -11.89 -7.48
CA GLU A 91 12.28 -11.51 -6.06
C GLU A 91 13.01 -10.17 -5.80
N ASP A 92 13.87 -9.75 -6.72
CA ASP A 92 14.56 -8.46 -6.66
C ASP A 92 13.73 -7.30 -7.22
N SER A 93 12.58 -7.60 -7.82
CA SER A 93 11.68 -6.57 -8.34
C SER A 93 11.18 -5.66 -7.22
N LEU A 94 11.16 -4.36 -7.51
CA LEU A 94 10.75 -3.35 -6.53
C LEU A 94 9.36 -3.65 -5.94
N TYR A 95 8.42 -4.07 -6.79
CA TYR A 95 7.04 -4.32 -6.37
C TYR A 95 6.92 -5.52 -5.43
N VAL A 96 7.77 -6.55 -5.59
CA VAL A 96 7.76 -7.72 -4.72
C VAL A 96 8.14 -7.28 -3.31
N LYS A 97 9.28 -6.59 -3.18
CA LYS A 97 9.80 -6.09 -1.91
C LYS A 97 8.91 -5.04 -1.27
N LEU A 98 8.33 -4.13 -2.06
CA LEU A 98 7.39 -3.14 -1.56
C LEU A 98 6.14 -3.82 -1.00
N ASN A 99 5.51 -4.71 -1.76
CA ASN A 99 4.29 -5.38 -1.33
C ASN A 99 4.51 -6.33 -0.14
N GLU A 100 5.68 -6.95 -0.04
CA GLU A 100 6.10 -7.67 1.17
C GLU A 100 6.18 -6.72 2.38
N THR A 101 6.85 -5.58 2.22
CA THR A 101 6.99 -4.58 3.29
C THR A 101 5.63 -4.01 3.73
N LEU A 102 4.71 -3.77 2.78
CA LEU A 102 3.35 -3.29 3.06
C LEU A 102 2.49 -4.29 3.85
N ARG A 103 2.72 -5.60 3.66
CA ARG A 103 2.05 -6.69 4.39
C ARG A 103 2.68 -6.96 5.76
N SER A 104 3.89 -6.47 6.01
CA SER A 104 4.57 -6.64 7.30
C SER A 104 3.89 -5.85 8.42
N GLU A 105 3.78 -6.47 9.59
CA GLU A 105 3.33 -5.80 10.83
C GLU A 105 4.36 -4.75 11.30
N GLN A 106 5.63 -4.89 10.91
CA GLN A 106 6.70 -3.97 11.30
C GLN A 106 6.66 -2.68 10.47
N ARG A 107 5.74 -1.77 10.82
CA ARG A 107 5.52 -0.51 10.08
C ARG A 107 6.75 0.38 9.96
N LYS A 108 7.72 0.28 10.89
CA LYS A 108 8.99 1.01 10.80
C LYS A 108 9.79 0.67 9.55
N ASN A 109 9.61 -0.53 8.99
CA ASN A 109 10.28 -0.96 7.76
C ASN A 109 9.76 -0.22 6.52
N LEU A 110 8.62 0.47 6.62
CA LEU A 110 8.09 1.32 5.54
C LEU A 110 8.74 2.70 5.48
N ILE A 111 9.45 3.14 6.53
CA ILE A 111 10.04 4.50 6.58
C ILE A 111 10.95 4.78 5.36
N PRO A 112 11.84 3.86 4.93
CA PRO A 112 12.65 4.08 3.72
C PRO A 112 11.82 4.24 2.44
N TRP A 113 10.59 3.73 2.42
CA TRP A 113 9.70 3.75 1.27
C TRP A 113 8.86 5.03 1.16
N PHE A 114 8.87 5.91 2.17
CA PHE A 114 7.96 7.05 2.21
C PHE A 114 8.09 8.01 1.03
N LEU A 115 9.31 8.29 0.57
CA LEU A 115 9.53 9.15 -0.61
C LEU A 115 8.96 8.50 -1.88
N TYR A 116 9.21 7.20 -2.07
CA TYR A 116 8.68 6.46 -3.22
C TYR A 116 7.15 6.33 -3.17
N LEU A 117 6.59 5.99 -2.00
CA LEU A 117 5.14 5.93 -1.78
C LEU A 117 4.49 7.28 -2.06
N ARG A 118 5.10 8.38 -1.59
CA ARG A 118 4.60 9.73 -1.85
C ARG A 118 4.56 10.03 -3.36
N LEU A 119 5.61 9.67 -4.09
CA LEU A 119 5.70 9.89 -5.54
C LEU A 119 4.66 9.06 -6.31
N ILE A 120 4.63 7.73 -6.11
CA ILE A 120 3.73 6.85 -6.88
C ILE A 120 2.25 7.10 -6.55
N LEU A 121 1.90 7.38 -5.29
CA LEU A 121 0.51 7.68 -4.92
C LEU A 121 0.07 9.03 -5.51
N THR A 122 0.97 10.01 -5.59
CA THR A 122 0.70 11.29 -6.27
C THR A 122 0.49 11.07 -7.77
N ALA A 123 1.32 10.25 -8.41
CA ALA A 123 1.17 9.89 -9.81
C ALA A 123 -0.19 9.24 -10.09
N LEU A 124 -0.58 8.27 -9.27
CA LEU A 124 -1.84 7.55 -9.40
C LEU A 124 -3.07 8.43 -9.12
N ASP A 125 -2.98 9.42 -8.23
CA ASP A 125 -4.07 10.37 -7.95
C ASP A 125 -4.32 11.35 -9.12
N ARG A 126 -3.30 11.62 -9.94
CA ARG A 126 -3.42 12.47 -11.13
C ARG A 126 -4.09 11.78 -12.32
N LEU A 127 -4.10 10.45 -12.35
CA LEU A 127 -4.69 9.70 -13.45
C LEU A 127 -6.22 9.87 -13.49
N PRO A 128 -6.82 9.88 -14.70
CA PRO A 128 -8.26 9.97 -14.85
C PRO A 128 -8.94 8.78 -14.16
N THR A 129 -10.06 9.05 -13.51
CA THR A 129 -10.80 8.03 -12.79
C THR A 129 -11.86 7.43 -13.68
N GLU A 130 -11.75 6.13 -13.91
CA GLU A 130 -12.71 5.37 -14.68
C GLU A 130 -13.35 4.27 -13.82
N ARG A 131 -14.65 4.05 -13.99
CA ARG A 131 -15.36 2.93 -13.36
C ARG A 131 -15.40 1.77 -14.35
N ARG A 132 -14.60 0.74 -14.08
CA ARG A 132 -14.56 -0.49 -14.88
C ARG A 132 -14.50 -1.71 -13.97
N ASN A 133 -14.97 -2.84 -14.49
CA ASN A 133 -14.78 -4.12 -13.83
C ASN A 133 -13.33 -4.55 -14.03
N ALA A 134 -12.60 -4.74 -12.92
CA ALA A 134 -11.27 -5.30 -12.93
C ALA A 134 -11.34 -6.80 -12.57
N PHE A 135 -10.52 -7.61 -13.23
CA PHE A 135 -10.40 -9.04 -12.96
C PHE A 135 -8.98 -9.31 -12.45
N ARG A 136 -8.86 -10.10 -11.38
CA ARG A 136 -7.59 -10.54 -10.83
C ARG A 136 -7.58 -12.06 -10.72
N GLY A 137 -6.63 -12.71 -11.38
CA GLY A 137 -6.37 -14.14 -11.20
C GLY A 137 -5.62 -14.39 -9.90
N VAL A 138 -5.93 -15.47 -9.20
CA VAL A 138 -5.21 -15.87 -7.97
C VAL A 138 -4.96 -17.38 -8.05
N LYS A 139 -3.74 -17.81 -7.70
CA LYS A 139 -3.35 -19.23 -7.67
C LYS A 139 -3.98 -19.98 -6.48
N GLU A 140 -4.25 -19.28 -5.40
CA GLU A 140 -4.80 -19.83 -4.16
C GLU A 140 -6.34 -19.96 -4.20
N ASN A 141 -6.87 -20.96 -3.49
CA ASN A 141 -8.32 -21.07 -3.28
C ASN A 141 -8.76 -20.16 -2.14
N LEU A 142 -9.31 -19.00 -2.50
CA LEU A 142 -9.77 -17.98 -1.56
C LEU A 142 -11.24 -18.14 -1.12
N CYS A 143 -11.94 -19.21 -1.50
CA CYS A 143 -13.39 -19.35 -1.26
C CYS A 143 -13.77 -19.25 0.22
N ALA A 144 -12.93 -19.78 1.12
CA ALA A 144 -13.15 -19.70 2.56
C ALA A 144 -12.91 -18.30 3.14
N GLU A 145 -12.00 -17.54 2.53
CA GLU A 145 -11.61 -16.19 2.97
C GLU A 145 -12.56 -15.11 2.45
N TYR A 146 -13.34 -15.40 1.40
CA TYR A 146 -14.27 -14.46 0.76
C TYR A 146 -15.65 -15.10 0.56
N PRO A 147 -16.39 -15.40 1.66
CA PRO A 147 -17.74 -15.94 1.57
C PRO A 147 -18.68 -14.95 0.87
N LYS A 148 -19.50 -15.49 -0.04
CA LYS A 148 -20.47 -14.72 -0.82
C LYS A 148 -21.40 -13.92 0.09
N GLY A 149 -21.57 -12.63 -0.22
CA GLY A 149 -22.49 -11.74 0.50
C GLY A 149 -21.92 -11.11 1.77
N LYS A 150 -20.66 -11.38 2.14
CA LYS A 150 -19.95 -10.62 3.18
C LYS A 150 -18.92 -9.69 2.53
N PRO A 151 -18.93 -8.39 2.84
CA PRO A 151 -17.87 -7.50 2.40
C PRO A 151 -16.58 -7.88 3.13
N GLN A 152 -15.44 -7.75 2.45
CA GLN A 152 -14.13 -8.14 2.97
C GLN A 152 -13.77 -7.51 4.34
N PHE A 153 -14.38 -6.37 4.65
CA PHE A 153 -14.07 -5.58 5.85
C PHE A 153 -14.69 -6.17 7.10
N ASP A 154 -15.78 -6.91 6.92
CA ASP A 154 -16.47 -7.63 7.99
C ASP A 154 -15.78 -8.98 8.31
N LEU A 155 -14.72 -9.33 7.57
CA LEU A 155 -13.98 -10.60 7.69
C LEU A 155 -12.63 -10.46 8.38
N LEU A 156 -12.15 -9.23 8.61
CA LEU A 156 -10.87 -8.97 9.27
C LEU A 156 -11.08 -8.77 10.77
N GLU A 157 -10.35 -9.53 11.58
CA GLU A 157 -10.34 -9.28 13.03
C GLU A 157 -9.64 -7.94 13.31
N PRO A 158 -10.21 -7.10 14.19
CA PRO A 158 -9.56 -5.86 14.61
C PRO A 158 -8.25 -6.20 15.32
N ALA A 159 -7.22 -5.37 15.11
CA ALA A 159 -5.94 -5.54 15.79
C ALA A 159 -6.14 -5.62 17.30
N PRO A 160 -5.43 -6.52 18.02
CA PRO A 160 -5.48 -6.56 19.47
C PRO A 160 -5.07 -5.18 20.00
N VAL A 161 -5.96 -4.55 20.76
CA VAL A 161 -5.66 -3.29 21.44
C VAL A 161 -4.50 -3.57 22.38
N PRO A 162 -3.36 -2.85 22.28
CA PRO A 162 -2.28 -3.02 23.24
C PRO A 162 -2.84 -2.73 24.62
N ASN A 163 -2.87 -3.78 25.46
CA ASN A 163 -3.35 -3.69 26.82
C ASN A 163 -2.50 -2.61 27.51
N PRO A 164 -3.09 -1.51 28.02
CA PRO A 164 -2.30 -0.50 28.69
C PRO A 164 -1.55 -1.19 29.82
N THR A 165 -0.22 -1.20 29.73
CA THR A 165 0.63 -1.67 30.83
C THR A 165 0.27 -0.82 32.03
N ILE A 166 -0.52 -1.39 32.93
CA ILE A 166 -0.80 -0.82 34.24
C ILE A 166 0.55 -0.87 34.96
N GLN A 167 1.32 0.22 34.84
CA GLN A 167 2.34 0.48 35.83
C GLN A 167 1.63 0.64 37.17
N PRO A 168 2.05 -0.07 38.24
CA PRO A 168 1.41 0.06 39.53
C PRO A 168 1.55 1.51 40.02
N LYS A 169 0.45 2.26 39.94
CA LYS A 169 0.33 3.57 40.58
C LYS A 169 0.42 3.35 42.09
N LYS A 170 1.44 3.95 42.71
CA LYS A 170 1.52 4.10 44.15
C LYS A 170 0.22 4.72 44.67
N SER A 171 -0.28 4.12 45.74
CA SER A 171 -1.44 4.51 46.51
C SER A 171 -1.43 6.00 46.87
N SER A 172 -2.52 6.69 46.57
CA SER A 172 -3.05 7.76 47.43
C SER A 172 -4.55 7.88 47.15
N GLN A 173 -5.31 7.70 48.22
CA GLN A 173 -6.77 7.77 48.24
C GLN A 173 -7.30 9.16 47.85
N VAL A 174 -8.54 9.21 47.36
CA VAL A 174 -9.69 9.92 47.96
C VAL A 174 -10.69 10.45 46.89
N LYS A 175 -11.95 10.02 47.05
CA LYS A 175 -13.26 10.60 46.66
C LYS A 175 -13.76 10.56 45.19
N SER A 176 -14.65 9.58 44.99
CA SER A 176 -16.02 9.68 44.44
C SER A 176 -16.51 11.01 43.83
N SER A 177 -16.99 10.96 42.59
CA SER A 177 -18.43 11.08 42.26
C SER A 177 -18.72 11.02 40.75
N SER A 178 -19.78 10.28 40.44
CA SER A 178 -20.50 10.03 39.19
C SER A 178 -20.62 11.20 38.19
N SER A 179 -20.51 10.94 36.88
CA SER A 179 -21.66 11.01 35.95
C SER A 179 -21.29 10.49 34.55
N ALA A 180 -22.27 9.84 33.91
CA ALA A 180 -22.17 9.14 32.64
C ALA A 180 -22.09 10.08 31.43
N ILE A 181 -21.30 9.70 30.43
CA ILE A 181 -21.30 10.32 29.10
C ILE A 181 -21.83 9.29 28.12
N SER A 182 -23.03 9.54 27.60
CA SER A 182 -23.58 8.87 26.43
C SER A 182 -22.93 9.48 25.19
N ALA A 183 -22.31 8.67 24.35
CA ALA A 183 -21.90 9.10 23.02
C ALA A 183 -22.07 7.94 22.03
N THR A 184 -23.20 8.01 21.32
CA THR A 184 -23.51 7.29 20.10
C THR A 184 -22.43 7.57 19.06
N ALA A 185 -21.71 6.54 18.60
CA ALA A 185 -20.76 6.68 17.49
C ALA A 185 -21.17 5.73 16.36
N THR A 186 -21.93 6.30 15.42
CA THR A 186 -22.24 5.73 14.12
C THR A 186 -20.97 5.78 13.26
N ALA A 187 -20.50 4.65 12.71
CA ALA A 187 -19.43 4.66 11.72
C ALA A 187 -19.70 3.63 10.61
N LYS A 188 -19.88 4.18 9.40
CA LYS A 188 -19.93 3.51 8.10
C LYS A 188 -18.49 3.22 7.58
N PRO A 189 -18.32 2.33 6.58
CA PRO A 189 -17.16 1.45 6.47
C PRO A 189 -16.20 1.81 5.31
N ILE A 190 -14.91 1.44 5.41
CA ILE A 190 -13.97 1.39 4.27
C ILE A 190 -12.84 0.39 4.55
N ALA A 191 -12.47 -0.46 3.59
CA ALA A 191 -11.22 -1.19 3.65
C ALA A 191 -10.53 -1.62 2.32
N GLY A 192 -9.48 -2.48 2.43
CA GLY A 192 -8.55 -2.98 1.39
C GLY A 192 -7.19 -2.24 1.25
N ALA A 193 -6.12 -2.62 1.93
CA ALA A 193 -4.89 -1.83 2.26
C ALA A 193 -4.19 -0.90 1.22
N MET A 194 -4.35 -1.07 -0.10
CA MET A 194 -3.93 -0.05 -1.10
C MET A 194 -5.12 0.65 -1.76
N GLU A 195 -6.25 -0.03 -1.96
CA GLU A 195 -7.56 0.61 -2.21
C GLU A 195 -7.99 1.54 -1.04
N GLN A 196 -7.52 1.25 0.18
CA GLN A 196 -7.75 1.99 1.42
C GLN A 196 -7.09 3.35 1.42
N GLN A 197 -5.95 3.48 0.75
CA GLN A 197 -5.18 4.72 0.75
C GLN A 197 -5.70 5.67 -0.34
N PHE A 198 -6.13 5.14 -1.49
CA PHE A 198 -6.77 5.93 -2.55
C PHE A 198 -8.20 6.39 -2.20
N ALA A 199 -8.96 5.59 -1.45
CA ALA A 199 -10.30 5.98 -1.00
C ALA A 199 -10.29 7.18 -0.02
N THR A 200 -9.24 7.35 0.79
CA THR A 200 -9.11 8.47 1.74
C THR A 200 -8.70 9.80 1.10
N MET A 201 -7.96 9.80 -0.02
CA MET A 201 -7.55 11.05 -0.69
C MET A 201 -8.71 11.79 -1.36
N LYS A 202 -9.71 11.09 -1.90
CA LYS A 202 -10.86 11.71 -2.59
C LYS A 202 -11.95 12.29 -1.68
N LEU A 203 -11.92 11.98 -0.38
CA LEU A 203 -12.86 12.52 0.59
C LEU A 203 -12.46 13.92 1.11
N SER A 204 -11.20 14.35 0.90
CA SER A 204 -10.67 15.62 1.41
C SER A 204 -10.94 16.82 0.48
N THR A 205 -11.15 16.61 -0.82
CA THR A 205 -11.31 17.71 -1.79
C THR A 205 -12.76 18.17 -2.01
N ASN A 206 -13.75 17.52 -1.39
CA ASN A 206 -15.17 17.84 -1.60
C ASN A 206 -15.86 18.52 -0.40
N THR A 207 -15.10 19.11 0.52
CA THR A 207 -15.64 19.95 1.61
C THR A 207 -15.13 21.39 1.52
N LYS A 208 -15.29 22.00 0.34
CA LYS A 208 -15.20 23.47 0.23
C LYS A 208 -15.98 24.02 -0.97
N SER A 209 -17.30 23.86 -0.96
CA SER A 209 -18.21 24.84 -1.57
C SER A 209 -19.67 24.56 -1.17
N ARG A 210 -20.13 25.19 -0.09
CA ARG A 210 -21.45 25.82 0.00
C ARG A 210 -21.52 26.69 1.25
#